data_AF-A0A7Z9GD58-F1
#
_entry.id   AF-A0A7Z9GD58-F1
#
_cell.length_a   1.000
_cell.length_b   1.000
_cell.length_c   1.000
_cell.angle_alpha   90.00
_cell.angle_beta   90.00
_cell.angle_gamma   90.00
#
_symmetry.space_group_name_H-M   'P 1'
#
loop_
_entity.id
_entity.type
_entity.pdbx_description
1 polymer ?
#
loop_
_entity_poly.entity_id
_entity_poly.type
_entity_poly.pdbx_seq_one_letter_code
_entity_poly.pdbx_strand_id
1 'polypeptide(L)'
;MPTFGSSDRPPIKLTKVEHPDGRMSQYPPPEHWDDWVEWDATQWPARVPRRFSLVPTVCFNCESACGLLAYVDKTTFEIRKFEGNPAHPGSRGRNCAKGPATVNQVYDPERIL
;
A
#
# COMPACT_ATOMS: atom_id res chain seq x y z
N MET A 1 -24.47 15.16 -14.28
CA MET A 1 -24.06 14.03 -13.40
C MET A 1 -22.59 14.22 -13.06
N PRO A 2 -22.13 13.99 -11.82
CA PRO A 2 -20.70 14.06 -11.51
C PRO A 2 -19.97 13.04 -12.39
N THR A 3 -19.01 13.52 -13.17
CA THR A 3 -18.14 12.67 -13.98
C THR A 3 -17.16 11.98 -13.05
N PHE A 4 -17.32 10.68 -12.89
CA PHE A 4 -16.34 9.88 -12.16
C PHE A 4 -15.07 9.83 -13.01
N GLY A 5 -13.94 10.30 -12.46
CA GLY A 5 -12.64 10.25 -13.16
C GLY A 5 -12.34 8.85 -13.68
N SER A 6 -11.76 8.79 -14.88
CA SER A 6 -11.57 7.57 -15.64
C SER A 6 -10.16 7.02 -15.47
N SER A 7 -10.06 5.71 -15.26
CA SER A 7 -8.84 4.92 -15.46
C SER A 7 -9.10 3.95 -16.60
N ASP A 8 -8.05 3.58 -17.33
CA ASP A 8 -8.15 2.58 -18.40
C ASP A 8 -8.37 1.16 -17.86
N ARG A 9 -8.09 0.95 -16.57
CA ARG A 9 -8.31 -0.33 -15.88
C ARG A 9 -9.74 -0.45 -15.33
N PRO A 10 -10.43 -1.60 -15.51
CA PRO A 10 -11.74 -1.84 -14.91
C PRO A 10 -11.67 -1.96 -13.38
N PRO A 11 -12.76 -1.69 -12.66
CA PRO A 11 -12.82 -1.86 -11.20
C PRO A 11 -12.52 -3.31 -10.79
N ILE A 12 -11.62 -3.47 -9.82
CA ILE A 12 -11.23 -4.77 -9.27
C ILE A 12 -11.93 -5.01 -7.94
N LYS A 13 -12.39 -6.24 -7.71
CA LYS A 13 -12.91 -6.67 -6.42
C LYS A 13 -11.76 -6.80 -5.42
N LEU A 14 -11.78 -6.00 -4.35
CA LEU A 14 -10.79 -6.05 -3.29
C LEU A 14 -10.91 -7.34 -2.46
N THR A 15 -9.78 -7.84 -1.97
CA THR A 15 -9.74 -8.94 -1.00
C THR A 15 -10.28 -8.45 0.33
N LYS A 16 -11.43 -8.99 0.74
CA LYS A 16 -12.03 -8.68 2.04
C LYS A 16 -11.44 -9.59 3.11
N VAL A 17 -10.94 -8.99 4.18
CA VAL A 17 -10.42 -9.69 5.36
C VAL A 17 -11.29 -9.34 6.55
N GLU A 18 -11.88 -10.37 7.16
CA GLU A 18 -12.64 -10.25 8.41
C GLU A 18 -11.70 -10.57 9.58
N HIS A 19 -11.54 -9.59 10.47
CA HIS A 19 -10.69 -9.70 11.63
C HIS A 19 -11.44 -10.38 12.79
N PRO A 20 -10.75 -11.06 13.72
CA PRO A 20 -11.39 -11.69 14.88
C PRO A 20 -12.17 -10.73 15.79
N ASP A 21 -11.86 -9.43 15.73
CA ASP A 21 -12.55 -8.37 16.48
C ASP A 21 -13.75 -7.78 15.73
N GLY A 22 -14.18 -8.41 14.62
CA GLY A 22 -15.34 -8.01 13.82
C GLY A 22 -15.06 -6.89 12.81
N ARG A 23 -13.84 -6.33 12.76
CA ARG A 23 -13.48 -5.34 11.74
C ARG A 23 -13.36 -5.98 10.37
N MET A 24 -13.67 -5.20 9.34
CA MET A 24 -13.48 -5.59 7.94
C MET A 24 -12.45 -4.67 7.30
N SER A 25 -11.43 -5.25 6.69
CA SER A 25 -10.44 -4.52 5.89
C SER A 25 -10.49 -5.01 4.45
N GLN A 26 -10.15 -4.12 3.53
CA GLN A 26 -10.07 -4.42 2.11
C GLN A 26 -8.65 -4.18 1.64
N TYR A 27 -8.11 -5.12 0.87
CA TYR A 27 -6.75 -5.06 0.37
C TYR A 27 -6.73 -5.30 -1.14
N PRO A 28 -5.71 -4.78 -1.84
CA PRO A 28 -5.41 -5.18 -3.20
C PRO A 28 -5.18 -6.69 -3.27
N PRO A 29 -5.88 -7.41 -4.16
CA PRO A 29 -5.67 -8.84 -4.33
C PRO A 29 -4.27 -9.16 -4.87
N PRO A 30 -3.57 -10.21 -4.36
CA PRO A 30 -2.20 -10.53 -4.75
C PRO A 30 -1.96 -10.71 -6.25
N GLU A 31 -2.94 -11.25 -6.98
CA GLU A 31 -2.90 -11.43 -8.43
C GLU A 31 -2.79 -10.12 -9.23
N HIS A 32 -3.00 -8.98 -8.57
CA HIS A 32 -2.92 -7.65 -9.17
C HIS A 32 -1.80 -6.79 -8.55
N TRP A 33 -0.89 -7.36 -7.76
CA TRP A 33 0.18 -6.59 -7.14
C TRP A 33 1.23 -6.07 -8.13
N ASP A 34 1.49 -6.76 -9.25
CA ASP A 34 2.47 -6.31 -10.26
C ASP A 34 2.01 -5.06 -11.04
N ASP A 35 0.71 -4.82 -11.08
CA ASP A 35 0.11 -3.64 -11.71
C ASP A 35 -1.13 -3.28 -10.89
N TRP A 36 -1.01 -2.32 -9.99
CA TRP A 36 -2.11 -1.81 -9.17
C TRP A 36 -2.40 -0.36 -9.54
N VAL A 37 -3.67 0.03 -9.58
CA VAL A 37 -4.07 1.42 -9.88
C VAL A 37 -4.75 2.01 -8.66
N GLU A 38 -4.26 3.16 -8.21
CA GLU A 38 -4.87 3.92 -7.12
C GLU A 38 -4.90 5.42 -7.47
N TRP A 39 -5.88 6.13 -6.93
CA TRP A 39 -6.03 7.57 -7.13
C TRP A 39 -5.08 8.35 -6.24
N ASP A 40 -4.45 9.38 -6.79
CA ASP A 40 -3.60 10.28 -6.02
C ASP A 40 -4.45 11.15 -5.07
N ALA A 41 -4.41 10.84 -3.78
CA ALA A 41 -5.17 11.55 -2.75
C ALA A 41 -4.77 13.03 -2.63
N THR A 42 -3.53 13.39 -2.99
CA THR A 42 -3.04 14.79 -2.87
C THR A 42 -3.58 15.69 -3.97
N GLN A 43 -4.06 15.11 -5.07
CA GLN A 43 -4.57 15.85 -6.23
C GLN A 43 -6.07 16.10 -6.15
N TRP A 44 -6.74 15.75 -5.03
CA TRP A 44 -8.16 15.97 -4.87
C TRP A 44 -8.54 17.45 -5.12
N PRO A 45 -9.58 17.75 -5.92
CA PRO A 45 -10.59 16.84 -6.50
C PRO A 45 -10.23 16.24 -7.86
N ALA A 46 -9.07 16.57 -8.44
CA ALA A 46 -8.61 15.93 -9.65
C ALA A 46 -8.29 14.45 -9.39
N ARG A 47 -8.85 13.57 -10.21
CA ARG A 47 -8.69 12.12 -10.08
C ARG A 47 -7.56 11.65 -10.98
N VAL A 48 -6.34 11.83 -10.50
CA VAL A 48 -5.12 11.42 -11.22
C VAL A 48 -4.83 9.95 -10.90
N PRO A 49 -4.92 9.02 -11.87
CA PRO A 49 -4.60 7.62 -11.63
C PRO A 49 -3.08 7.45 -11.54
N ARG A 50 -2.63 6.68 -10.55
CA ARG A 50 -1.23 6.26 -10.38
C ARG A 50 -1.13 4.75 -10.48
N ARG A 51 -0.02 4.26 -11.06
CA ARG A 51 0.26 2.83 -11.21
C ARG A 51 1.38 2.41 -10.28
N PHE A 52 1.14 1.35 -9.53
CA PHE A 52 2.05 0.82 -8.53
C PHE A 52 2.37 -0.65 -8.77
N SER A 53 3.57 -1.06 -8.37
CA SER A 53 3.89 -2.45 -8.05
C SER A 53 3.89 -2.60 -6.53
N LEU A 54 3.14 -3.57 -6.01
CA LEU A 54 2.94 -3.81 -4.59
C LEU A 54 3.87 -4.92 -4.15
N VAL A 55 4.98 -4.54 -3.51
CA VAL A 55 6.06 -5.47 -3.17
C VAL A 55 5.96 -5.86 -1.69
N PRO A 56 5.74 -7.16 -1.37
CA PRO A 56 5.75 -7.64 0.00
C PRO A 56 7.12 -7.46 0.65
N THR A 57 7.15 -6.93 1.87
CA THR A 57 8.37 -6.78 2.66
C THR A 57 8.06 -6.93 4.15
N VAL A 58 9.07 -6.76 5.00
CA VAL A 58 8.96 -6.88 6.45
C VAL A 58 9.47 -5.61 7.13
N CYS A 59 8.76 -5.17 8.15
CA CYS A 59 9.17 -4.05 9.00
C CYS A 59 10.25 -4.53 9.98
N PHE A 60 11.39 -3.83 10.03
CA PHE A 60 12.49 -4.17 10.94
C PHE A 60 12.67 -3.15 12.08
N ASN A 61 11.63 -2.36 12.38
CA ASN A 61 11.70 -1.32 13.42
C ASN A 61 11.48 -1.87 14.84
N CYS A 62 11.09 -3.13 14.97
CA CYS A 62 11.00 -3.88 16.22
C CYS A 62 11.05 -5.39 15.93
N GLU A 63 11.19 -6.19 16.99
CA GLU A 63 11.25 -7.65 16.99
C GLU A 63 9.98 -8.34 16.49
N SER A 64 8.87 -7.59 16.34
CA SER A 64 7.59 -8.15 15.86
C SER A 64 7.59 -8.49 14.38
N ALA A 65 8.54 -7.94 13.59
CA ALA A 65 8.71 -8.24 12.17
C ALA A 65 7.38 -8.19 11.38
N CYS A 66 6.59 -7.12 11.52
CA CYS A 66 5.29 -7.01 10.86
C CYS A 66 5.44 -6.99 9.33
N GLY A 67 4.60 -7.73 8.62
CA GLY A 67 4.57 -7.71 7.16
C GLY A 67 4.05 -6.38 6.61
N LEU A 68 4.83 -5.80 5.70
CA LEU A 68 4.50 -4.58 4.98
C LEU A 68 4.23 -4.88 3.50
N LEU A 69 3.48 -3.99 2.86
CA LEU A 69 3.29 -3.95 1.41
C LEU A 69 3.77 -2.59 0.91
N ALA A 70 4.85 -2.58 0.14
CA ALA A 70 5.45 -1.37 -0.40
C ALA A 70 4.77 -0.99 -1.73
N TYR A 71 4.23 0.21 -1.81
CA TYR A 71 3.64 0.73 -3.05
C TYR A 71 4.73 1.45 -3.85
N VAL A 72 5.30 0.79 -4.85
CA VAL A 72 6.37 1.32 -5.70
C VAL A 72 5.76 1.92 -6.97
N ASP A 73 5.93 3.22 -7.20
CA ASP A 73 5.41 3.89 -8.40
C ASP A 73 6.13 3.34 -9.64
N LYS A 74 5.39 2.86 -10.64
CA LYS A 74 5.98 2.25 -11.86
C LYS A 74 6.61 3.27 -12.81
N THR A 75 6.43 4.56 -12.55
CA THR A 75 6.99 5.66 -13.34
C THR A 75 8.27 6.19 -12.70
N THR A 76 8.25 6.46 -11.38
CA THR A 76 9.40 7.04 -10.67
C THR A 76 10.29 5.98 -10.00
N PHE A 77 9.81 4.75 -9.86
CA PHE A 77 10.45 3.67 -9.09
C PHE A 77 10.64 3.96 -7.60
N GLU A 78 9.97 5.00 -7.10
CA GLU A 78 9.99 5.35 -5.69
C GLU A 78 8.88 4.63 -4.93
N ILE A 79 9.20 4.16 -3.72
CA ILE A 79 8.21 3.75 -2.73
C ILE A 79 7.43 4.99 -2.28
N ARG A 80 6.10 4.99 -2.49
CA ARG A 80 5.22 6.09 -2.08
C ARG A 80 4.60 5.91 -0.70
N LYS A 81 4.31 4.67 -0.32
CA LYS A 81 3.75 4.34 1.00
C LYS A 81 4.03 2.89 1.35
N PHE A 82 3.96 2.59 2.64
CA PHE A 82 3.90 1.24 3.18
C PHE A 82 2.55 1.01 3.85
N GLU A 83 1.90 -0.10 3.49
CA GLU A 83 0.70 -0.60 4.17
C GLU A 83 0.96 -1.97 4.81
N GLY A 84 -0.03 -2.51 5.52
CA GLY A 84 0.08 -3.85 6.10
C GLY A 84 -0.14 -4.93 5.04
N ASN A 85 0.73 -5.93 5.00
CA ASN A 85 0.53 -7.09 4.14
C ASN A 85 -0.51 -8.05 4.77
N PRO A 86 -1.71 -8.22 4.16
CA PRO A 86 -2.75 -9.11 4.69
C PRO A 86 -2.33 -10.59 4.69
N ALA A 87 -1.44 -10.99 3.78
CA ALA A 87 -0.97 -12.37 3.66
C ALA A 87 0.14 -12.72 4.67
N HIS A 88 0.66 -11.75 5.44
CA HIS A 88 1.69 -12.02 6.41
C HIS A 88 1.13 -12.80 7.62
N PRO A 89 1.70 -13.95 8.01
CA PRO A 89 1.07 -14.88 8.97
C PRO A 89 0.95 -14.29 10.39
N GLY A 90 1.95 -13.50 10.81
CA GLY A 90 1.95 -12.89 12.14
C GLY A 90 0.99 -11.71 12.22
N SER A 91 1.28 -10.67 11.41
CA SER A 91 0.59 -9.38 11.49
C SER A 91 -0.74 -9.29 10.73
N ARG A 92 -0.94 -10.08 9.67
CA ARG A 92 -2.20 -10.15 8.89
C ARG A 92 -2.75 -8.77 8.51
N GLY A 93 -1.87 -7.90 8.01
CA GLY A 93 -2.21 -6.54 7.60
C GLY A 93 -2.26 -5.51 8.72
N ARG A 94 -1.99 -5.88 9.98
CA ARG A 94 -1.92 -4.95 11.11
C ARG A 94 -0.52 -4.37 11.25
N ASN A 95 -0.42 -3.04 11.26
CA ASN A 95 0.83 -2.33 11.52
C ASN A 95 0.63 -1.32 12.67
N CYS A 96 1.68 -1.12 13.46
CA CYS A 96 1.77 0.06 14.32
C CYS A 96 2.22 1.28 13.49
N ALA A 97 2.24 2.47 14.10
CA ALA A 97 2.64 3.70 13.45
C ALA A 97 4.06 3.65 12.83
N LYS A 98 4.95 2.80 13.37
CA LYS A 98 6.31 2.65 12.86
C LYS A 98 6.36 2.05 11.44
N GLY A 99 5.42 1.18 11.08
CA GLY A 99 5.43 0.48 9.79
C GLY A 99 5.28 1.43 8.60
N PRO A 100 4.21 2.26 8.55
CA PRO A 100 4.08 3.29 7.53
C PRO A 100 5.21 4.33 7.57
N ALA A 101 5.69 4.67 8.77
CA ALA A 101 6.76 5.65 8.96
C ALA A 101 8.15 5.19 8.46
N THR A 102 8.34 3.91 8.14
CA THR A 102 9.58 3.41 7.52
C THR A 102 9.91 4.14 6.20
N VAL A 103 8.92 4.72 5.52
CA VAL A 103 9.16 5.56 4.32
C VAL A 103 10.09 6.73 4.61
N ASN A 104 10.00 7.32 5.81
CA ASN A 104 10.87 8.43 6.21
C ASN A 104 12.31 7.97 6.36
N GLN A 105 12.54 6.75 6.86
CA GLN A 105 13.89 6.19 6.99
C GLN A 105 14.52 5.87 5.64
N VAL A 106 13.70 5.46 4.65
CA VAL A 106 14.18 5.18 3.29
C VAL A 106 14.68 6.45 2.60
N TYR A 107 13.98 7.57 2.78
CA TYR A 107 14.28 8.85 2.14
C TYR A 107 14.86 9.89 3.11
N ASP A 108 15.42 9.44 4.22
CA ASP A 108 16.02 10.33 5.20
C ASP A 108 17.23 11.05 4.56
N PRO A 109 17.31 12.39 4.60
CA PRO A 109 18.43 13.13 4.02
C PRO A 109 19.78 12.80 4.68
N GLU A 110 19.77 12.29 5.91
CA GLU A 110 20.97 11.87 6.65
C GLU A 110 21.27 10.37 6.50
N ARG A 111 20.54 9.65 5.62
CA ARG A 111 20.76 8.22 5.37
C ARG A 111 22.16 7.95 4.80
N ILE A 112 22.86 7.00 5.40
CA ILE A 112 24.17 6.51 4.91
C ILE A 112 23.96 5.59 3.70
N LEU A 113 24.74 5.80 2.63
CA LEU A 113 24.71 5.06 1.37
C LEU A 113 25.92 4.13 1.20
#